data_AF-A0A0N4U066-F1
#
_entry.id   AF-A0A0N4U066-F1
#
_cell.length_a   1.000
_cell.length_b   1.000
_cell.length_c   1.000
_cell.angle_alpha   90.00
_cell.angle_beta   90.00
_cell.angle_gamma   90.00
#
_symmetry.space_group_name_H-M   'P 1'
#
loop_
_entity.id
_entity.type
_entity.pdbx_description
1 polymer ?
#
loop_
_entity_poly.entity_id
_entity_poly.type
_entity_poly.pdbx_seq_one_letter_code
_entity_poly.pdbx_strand_id
1 'polypeptide(L)'
;MLYNHFKQFKIFAHTYVLLAYRRARVDDPCGYMLFVWECFMMRAPIILSSSLNFASIPSIVAERIIATFFSSKYEKFGKNMAVIFIIIEVIFGIGAFAFIFGDFTLPYSKRVHHCPKAWPDRATRISMVLGLHALIDFISILVIPVLLYRFHRNKIHVNLSDRYQITENINSLRTLLRMFTFHSLFRGLHLVAVSMFFAFRLKSSVGNAIYLEGAQLTPLYALTLPIAIVWTEKHVRKTAQENCRKAMELKGSEAANHYFTIFERPAGKNA
;
A
#
# COMPACT_ATOMS: atom_id res chain seq x y z
N MET A 1 6.43 12.61 -4.01
CA MET A 1 7.47 12.59 -5.05
C MET A 1 8.36 11.34 -4.96
N LEU A 2 8.95 11.02 -3.79
CA LEU A 2 9.72 9.78 -3.56
C LEU A 2 8.96 8.50 -3.98
N TYR A 3 7.68 8.41 -3.63
CA TYR A 3 6.82 7.25 -3.91
C TYR A 3 6.71 6.88 -5.41
N ASN A 4 6.72 7.86 -6.32
CA ASN A 4 6.65 7.60 -7.76
C ASN A 4 7.99 7.12 -8.34
N HIS A 5 9.12 7.65 -7.84
CA HIS A 5 10.45 7.16 -8.22
C HIS A 5 10.69 5.72 -7.78
N PHE A 6 10.27 5.36 -6.55
CA PHE A 6 10.39 3.99 -6.05
C PHE A 6 9.51 2.99 -6.83
N LYS A 7 8.36 3.42 -7.35
CA LYS A 7 7.48 2.57 -8.18
C LYS A 7 8.09 2.24 -9.54
N GLN A 8 8.60 3.26 -10.24
CA GLN A 8 9.24 3.07 -11.55
C GLN A 8 10.44 2.13 -11.44
N PHE A 9 11.23 2.26 -10.36
CA PHE A 9 12.36 1.36 -10.09
C PHE A 9 11.91 -0.09 -9.88
N LYS A 10 10.83 -0.33 -9.13
CA LYS A 10 10.28 -1.69 -8.90
C LYS A 10 9.83 -2.37 -10.18
N ILE A 11 9.13 -1.65 -11.06
CA ILE A 11 8.63 -2.20 -12.33
C ILE A 11 9.80 -2.48 -13.26
N PHE A 12 10.75 -1.55 -13.36
CA PHE A 12 11.94 -1.73 -14.20
C PHE A 12 12.79 -2.89 -13.70
N ALA A 13 13.03 -3.01 -12.39
CA ALA A 13 13.79 -4.09 -11.80
C ALA A 13 13.08 -5.46 -11.97
N HIS A 14 11.77 -5.55 -11.71
CA HIS A 14 11.03 -6.81 -11.95
C HIS A 14 10.96 -7.18 -13.44
N THR A 15 10.77 -6.21 -14.33
CA THR A 15 10.73 -6.44 -15.78
C THR A 15 12.11 -6.83 -16.31
N TYR A 16 13.18 -6.18 -15.85
CA TYR A 16 14.56 -6.52 -16.17
C TYR A 16 14.88 -7.96 -15.73
N VAL A 17 14.51 -8.33 -14.50
CA VAL A 17 14.68 -9.70 -13.98
C VAL A 17 13.91 -10.71 -14.85
N LEU A 18 12.66 -10.42 -15.21
CA LEU A 18 11.85 -11.28 -16.08
C LEU A 18 12.42 -11.40 -17.50
N LEU A 19 12.91 -10.30 -18.07
CA LEU A 19 13.53 -10.28 -19.40
C LEU A 19 14.88 -10.99 -19.41
N ALA A 20 15.69 -10.84 -18.35
CA ALA A 20 16.92 -11.57 -18.15
C ALA A 20 16.64 -13.08 -18.04
N TYR A 21 15.63 -13.48 -17.27
CA TYR A 21 15.20 -14.88 -17.22
C TYR A 21 14.71 -15.41 -18.58
N ARG A 22 13.97 -14.59 -19.32
CA ARG A 22 13.45 -14.99 -20.63
C ARG A 22 14.58 -15.17 -21.65
N ARG A 23 15.49 -14.21 -21.78
CA ARG A 23 16.64 -14.30 -22.72
C ARG A 23 17.53 -15.48 -22.38
N ALA A 24 17.88 -15.62 -21.10
CA ALA A 24 18.78 -16.68 -20.68
C ALA A 24 18.18 -18.09 -20.85
N ARG A 25 16.84 -18.23 -20.92
CA ARG A 25 16.16 -19.49 -21.28
C ARG A 25 16.16 -19.77 -22.79
N VAL A 26 16.25 -18.76 -23.64
CA VAL A 26 16.15 -18.88 -25.10
C VAL A 26 17.53 -19.12 -25.74
N ASP A 27 18.58 -18.46 -25.23
CA ASP A 27 19.88 -18.43 -25.90
C ASP A 27 20.88 -19.51 -25.41
N ASP A 28 20.83 -19.93 -24.14
CA ASP A 28 21.69 -21.01 -23.61
C ASP A 28 21.05 -21.71 -22.39
N PRO A 29 20.47 -22.91 -22.54
CA PRO A 29 19.81 -23.63 -21.45
C PRO A 29 20.77 -24.04 -20.31
N CYS A 30 22.09 -23.93 -20.51
CA CYS A 30 23.11 -24.23 -19.48
C CYS A 30 23.82 -22.96 -18.94
N GLY A 31 23.64 -21.80 -19.56
CA GLY A 31 24.39 -20.56 -19.27
C GLY A 31 23.72 -19.54 -18.34
N TYR A 32 22.44 -19.72 -17.97
CA TYR A 32 21.63 -18.71 -17.29
C TYR A 32 21.88 -18.50 -15.77
N MET A 33 23.08 -18.83 -15.29
CA MET A 33 23.40 -18.67 -13.88
C MET A 33 23.77 -17.22 -13.54
N LEU A 34 23.04 -16.61 -12.61
CA LEU A 34 23.34 -15.29 -12.05
C LEU A 34 24.26 -15.43 -10.83
N PHE A 35 25.13 -14.46 -10.62
CA PHE A 35 25.87 -14.36 -9.37
C PHE A 35 24.95 -13.94 -8.22
N VAL A 36 25.23 -14.43 -7.02
CA VAL A 36 24.45 -14.08 -5.81
C VAL A 36 24.45 -12.56 -5.56
N TRP A 37 25.54 -11.86 -5.85
CA TRP A 37 25.63 -10.41 -5.68
C TRP A 37 24.75 -9.64 -6.68
N GLU A 38 24.62 -10.11 -7.93
CA GLU A 38 23.73 -9.50 -8.92
C GLU A 38 22.27 -9.62 -8.45
N CYS A 39 21.91 -10.81 -7.96
CA CYS A 39 20.60 -11.04 -7.34
C CYS A 39 20.35 -10.12 -6.16
N PHE A 40 21.35 -9.91 -5.29
CA PHE A 40 21.23 -9.01 -4.16
C PHE A 40 21.01 -7.56 -4.61
N MET A 41 21.80 -7.06 -5.55
CA MET A 41 21.68 -5.69 -6.06
C MET A 41 20.30 -5.42 -6.70
N MET A 42 19.70 -6.42 -7.35
CA MET A 42 18.35 -6.31 -7.91
C MET A 42 17.25 -6.40 -6.83
N ARG A 43 17.38 -7.31 -5.86
CA ARG A 43 16.34 -7.59 -4.86
C ARG A 43 16.34 -6.61 -3.70
N ALA A 44 17.52 -6.14 -3.26
CA ALA A 44 17.65 -5.29 -2.09
C ALA A 44 16.79 -4.02 -2.18
N PRO A 45 16.79 -3.24 -3.29
CA PRO A 45 15.95 -2.05 -3.36
C PRO A 45 14.44 -2.38 -3.40
N ILE A 46 14.06 -3.51 -3.99
CA ILE A 46 12.66 -3.98 -4.01
C ILE A 46 12.20 -4.28 -2.59
N ILE A 47 13.03 -4.98 -1.80
CA ILE A 47 12.72 -5.33 -0.40
C ILE A 47 12.71 -4.06 0.46
N LEU A 48 13.70 -3.19 0.36
CA LEU A 48 13.77 -1.93 1.10
C LEU A 48 12.54 -1.05 0.82
N SER A 49 12.21 -0.86 -0.46
CA SER A 49 11.00 -0.12 -0.85
C SER A 49 9.74 -0.81 -0.34
N SER A 50 9.69 -2.15 -0.34
CA SER A 50 8.58 -2.89 0.28
C SER A 50 8.45 -2.51 1.76
N SER A 51 9.51 -2.67 2.55
CA SER A 51 9.53 -2.35 3.99
C SER A 51 9.09 -0.91 4.29
N LEU A 52 9.57 0.07 3.53
CA LEU A 52 9.15 1.47 3.68
C LEU A 52 7.65 1.66 3.39
N ASN A 53 7.12 1.00 2.35
CA ASN A 53 5.68 1.06 2.04
C ASN A 53 4.81 0.45 3.13
N PHE A 54 5.34 -0.47 3.93
CA PHE A 54 4.60 -1.03 5.05
C PHE A 54 4.68 -0.18 6.29
N ALA A 55 5.85 0.39 6.55
CA ALA A 55 6.04 1.29 7.68
C ALA A 55 5.16 2.55 7.57
N SER A 56 4.76 2.93 6.35
CA SER A 56 3.85 4.07 6.12
C SER A 56 2.37 3.77 6.42
N ILE A 57 1.92 2.51 6.34
CA ILE A 57 0.53 2.13 6.63
C ILE A 57 0.11 2.52 8.06
N PRO A 58 0.83 2.14 9.14
CA PRO A 58 0.48 2.54 10.49
C PRO A 58 0.59 4.05 10.69
N SER A 59 1.53 4.73 10.03
CA SER A 59 1.63 6.19 10.03
C SER A 59 0.36 6.85 9.47
N ILE A 60 -0.13 6.37 8.33
CA ILE A 60 -1.38 6.86 7.71
C ILE A 60 -2.58 6.59 8.64
N VAL A 61 -2.67 5.40 9.22
CA VAL A 61 -3.76 5.06 10.15
C VAL A 61 -3.71 5.93 11.41
N ALA A 62 -2.51 6.12 11.99
CA ALA A 62 -2.30 6.98 13.16
C ALA A 62 -2.67 8.43 12.86
N GLU A 63 -2.27 8.96 11.71
CA GLU A 63 -2.68 10.28 11.24
C GLU A 63 -4.21 10.40 11.19
N ARG A 64 -4.90 9.40 10.62
CA ARG A 64 -6.37 9.39 10.54
C ARG A 64 -7.04 9.27 11.89
N ILE A 65 -6.47 8.51 12.84
CA ILE A 65 -6.94 8.49 14.23
C ILE A 65 -6.82 9.90 14.82
N ILE A 66 -5.64 10.53 14.76
CA ILE A 66 -5.41 11.84 15.35
C ILE A 66 -6.32 12.90 14.73
N ALA A 67 -6.44 12.93 13.41
CA ALA A 67 -7.35 13.85 12.71
C ALA A 67 -8.82 13.63 13.12
N THR A 68 -9.20 12.39 13.43
CA THR A 68 -10.57 12.05 13.91
C THR A 68 -10.81 12.52 15.34
N PHE A 69 -9.84 12.36 16.24
CA PHE A 69 -10.00 12.69 17.66
C PHE A 69 -9.70 14.17 17.98
N PHE A 70 -8.86 14.83 17.19
CA PHE A 70 -8.36 16.18 17.43
C PHE A 70 -8.58 17.10 16.21
N SER A 71 -9.69 16.93 15.48
CA SER A 71 -9.96 17.65 14.23
C SER A 71 -9.72 19.17 14.31
N SER A 72 -10.21 19.81 15.38
CA SER A 72 -10.09 21.27 15.57
C SER A 72 -8.67 21.76 15.82
N LYS A 73 -7.80 20.92 16.38
CA LYS A 73 -6.39 21.28 16.66
C LYS A 73 -5.45 20.78 15.57
N TYR A 74 -5.84 19.73 14.86
CA TYR A 74 -5.01 19.05 13.86
C TYR A 74 -4.57 19.99 12.73
N GLU A 75 -5.40 20.94 12.30
CA GLU A 75 -5.02 21.92 11.26
C GLU A 75 -3.78 22.74 11.63
N LYS A 76 -3.56 23.01 12.92
CA LYS A 76 -2.44 23.84 13.38
C LYS A 76 -1.12 23.08 13.50
N PHE A 77 -1.17 21.78 13.84
CA PHE A 77 0.04 20.98 14.10
C PHE A 77 0.25 19.81 13.13
N GLY A 78 -0.69 19.54 12.23
CA GLY A 78 -0.68 18.36 11.34
C GLY A 78 0.59 18.25 10.49
N LYS A 79 1.14 19.39 10.03
CA LYS A 79 2.40 19.41 9.27
C LYS A 79 3.58 18.86 10.08
N ASN A 80 3.70 19.24 11.35
CA ASN A 80 4.80 18.77 12.21
C ASN A 80 4.65 17.27 12.50
N MET A 81 3.42 16.79 12.71
CA MET A 81 3.16 15.37 12.92
C MET A 81 3.47 14.52 11.69
N ALA A 82 3.13 14.99 10.49
CA ALA A 82 3.47 14.31 9.26
C ALA A 82 4.99 14.11 9.11
N VAL A 83 5.79 15.13 9.43
CA VAL A 83 7.26 15.02 9.39
C VAL A 83 7.78 13.97 10.39
N ILE A 84 7.25 13.97 11.61
CA ILE A 84 7.60 12.98 12.64
C ILE A 84 7.28 11.56 12.16
N PHE A 85 6.10 11.35 11.58
CA PHE A 85 5.71 10.05 11.04
C PHE A 85 6.58 9.58 9.88
N ILE A 86 7.02 10.50 9.00
CA ILE A 86 7.97 10.19 7.92
C ILE A 86 9.33 9.76 8.49
N ILE A 87 9.81 10.37 9.57
CA ILE A 87 11.07 9.96 10.20
C ILE A 87 10.91 8.56 10.81
N ILE A 88 9.82 8.32 11.52
CA ILE A 88 9.51 7.03 12.15
C ILE A 88 9.41 5.93 11.08
N GLU A 89 8.66 6.13 10.00
CA GLU A 89 8.50 5.11 8.96
C GLU A 89 9.84 4.77 8.27
N VAL A 90 10.71 5.76 8.08
CA VAL A 90 12.03 5.55 7.48
C VAL A 90 12.91 4.71 8.40
N ILE A 91 12.93 5.03 9.71
CA ILE A 91 13.68 4.27 10.71
C ILE A 91 13.20 2.81 10.75
N PHE A 92 11.89 2.59 10.84
CA PHE A 92 11.34 1.23 10.87
C PHE A 92 11.55 0.47 9.56
N GLY A 93 11.39 1.13 8.40
CA GLY A 93 11.60 0.50 7.09
C GLY A 93 13.06 0.10 6.84
N ILE A 94 14.01 0.98 7.17
CA ILE A 94 15.45 0.69 7.08
C ILE A 94 15.82 -0.36 8.14
N GLY A 95 15.31 -0.25 9.36
CA GLY A 95 15.55 -1.22 10.43
C GLY A 95 15.10 -2.63 10.06
N ALA A 96 13.91 -2.77 9.45
CA ALA A 96 13.43 -4.06 8.94
C ALA A 96 14.33 -4.62 7.83
N PHE A 97 14.81 -3.76 6.92
CA PHE A 97 15.76 -4.17 5.88
C PHE A 97 17.11 -4.62 6.48
N ALA A 98 17.65 -3.86 7.43
CA ALA A 98 18.87 -4.19 8.14
C ALA A 98 18.72 -5.48 8.96
N PHE A 99 17.56 -5.74 9.58
CA PHE A 99 17.31 -7.00 10.27
C PHE A 99 17.36 -8.22 9.33
N ILE A 100 16.84 -8.06 8.10
CA ILE A 100 16.87 -9.12 7.08
C ILE A 100 18.28 -9.36 6.55
N PHE A 101 19.14 -8.33 6.42
CA PHE A 101 20.40 -8.43 5.67
C PHE A 101 21.69 -7.98 6.39
N GLY A 102 21.63 -7.45 7.61
CA GLY A 102 22.74 -6.73 8.25
C GLY A 102 24.01 -7.55 8.51
N ASP A 103 23.87 -8.85 8.75
CA ASP A 103 24.93 -9.85 8.92
C ASP A 103 25.04 -10.81 7.72
N PHE A 104 24.44 -10.46 6.58
CA PHE A 104 24.44 -11.33 5.40
C PHE A 104 25.79 -11.29 4.70
N THR A 105 26.53 -12.39 4.76
CA THR A 105 27.75 -12.58 3.97
C THR A 105 27.38 -12.99 2.56
N LEU A 106 27.67 -12.12 1.58
CA LEU A 106 27.40 -12.38 0.17
C LEU A 106 28.46 -13.33 -0.42
N PRO A 107 28.13 -14.57 -0.80
CA PRO A 107 29.08 -15.43 -1.52
C PRO A 107 29.21 -14.95 -2.97
N TYR A 108 30.14 -14.03 -3.23
CA TYR A 108 30.35 -13.38 -4.53
C TYR A 108 30.59 -14.36 -5.70
N SER A 109 31.22 -15.51 -5.43
CA SER A 109 31.53 -16.53 -6.45
C SER A 109 30.43 -17.55 -6.68
N LYS A 110 29.42 -17.61 -5.79
CA LYS A 110 28.34 -18.59 -5.92
C LYS A 110 27.39 -18.17 -7.04
N ARG A 111 27.00 -19.16 -7.83
CA ARG A 111 26.06 -19.01 -8.94
C ARG A 111 24.73 -19.67 -8.62
N VAL A 112 23.63 -19.03 -9.03
CA VAL A 112 22.27 -19.51 -8.81
C VAL A 112 21.47 -19.43 -10.11
N HIS A 113 20.67 -20.47 -10.37
CA HIS A 113 19.76 -20.54 -11.52
C HIS A 113 18.61 -19.52 -11.44
N HIS A 114 18.27 -19.08 -10.23
CA HIS A 114 17.25 -18.08 -9.97
C HIS A 114 17.63 -17.28 -8.72
N CYS A 115 17.23 -16.01 -8.66
CA CYS A 115 17.42 -15.12 -7.53
C CYS A 115 16.32 -15.39 -6.50
N PRO A 116 16.59 -16.19 -5.45
CA PRO A 116 15.55 -16.57 -4.51
C PRO A 116 15.00 -15.33 -3.80
N LYS A 117 13.68 -15.30 -3.57
CA LYS A 117 13.04 -14.26 -2.75
C LYS A 117 13.47 -14.33 -1.29
N ALA A 118 13.69 -15.55 -0.81
CA ALA A 118 14.19 -15.83 0.52
C ALA A 118 15.35 -16.80 0.40
N TRP A 119 16.52 -16.38 0.87
CA TRP A 119 17.63 -17.30 1.07
C TRP A 119 17.27 -18.25 2.22
N PRO A 120 17.54 -19.57 2.13
CA PRO A 120 17.11 -20.53 3.14
C PRO A 120 17.57 -20.18 4.56
N ASP A 121 18.79 -19.65 4.68
CA ASP A 121 19.40 -19.15 5.92
C ASP A 121 18.71 -17.90 6.50
N ARG A 122 17.94 -17.18 5.68
CA ARG A 122 17.20 -15.97 6.07
C ARG A 122 15.68 -16.17 6.07
N ALA A 123 15.20 -17.36 5.72
CA ALA A 123 13.78 -17.64 5.57
C ALA A 123 12.99 -17.31 6.84
N THR A 124 13.54 -17.61 8.04
CA THR A 124 12.91 -17.28 9.32
C THR A 124 12.76 -15.78 9.53
N ARG A 125 13.83 -15.00 9.32
CA ARG A 125 13.79 -13.54 9.50
C ARG A 125 12.85 -12.87 8.50
N ILE A 126 12.87 -13.33 7.25
CA ILE A 126 11.96 -12.86 6.19
C ILE A 126 10.51 -13.21 6.55
N SER A 127 10.25 -14.42 7.05
CA SER A 127 8.91 -14.84 7.47
C SER A 127 8.40 -14.01 8.66
N MET A 128 9.27 -13.70 9.63
CA MET A 128 8.93 -12.81 10.75
C MET A 128 8.52 -11.41 10.26
N VAL A 129 9.30 -10.80 9.38
CA VAL A 129 8.99 -9.47 8.83
C VAL A 129 7.71 -9.50 8.00
N LEU A 130 7.51 -10.53 7.16
CA LEU A 130 6.28 -10.69 6.38
C LEU A 130 5.05 -10.91 7.28
N GLY A 131 5.20 -11.67 8.37
CA GLY A 131 4.15 -11.88 9.37
C GLY A 131 3.78 -10.59 10.09
N LEU A 132 4.77 -9.81 10.53
CA LEU A 132 4.56 -8.50 11.15
C LEU A 132 3.82 -7.54 10.20
N HIS A 133 4.24 -7.50 8.94
CA HIS A 133 3.56 -6.73 7.90
C HIS A 133 2.10 -7.16 7.70
N ALA A 134 1.81 -8.46 7.67
CA ALA A 134 0.44 -8.97 7.54
C ALA A 134 -0.42 -8.59 8.75
N LEU A 135 0.15 -8.63 9.96
CA LEU A 135 -0.53 -8.21 11.19
C LEU A 135 -0.88 -6.71 11.16
N ILE A 136 0.04 -5.86 10.73
CA ILE A 136 -0.19 -4.41 10.60
C ILE A 136 -1.32 -4.13 9.61
N ASP A 137 -1.32 -4.79 8.44
CA ASP A 137 -2.39 -4.65 7.44
C ASP A 137 -3.75 -5.07 8.01
N PHE A 138 -3.79 -6.19 8.73
CA PHE A 138 -5.01 -6.68 9.35
C PHE A 138 -5.57 -5.71 10.40
N ILE A 139 -4.72 -5.21 11.31
CA ILE A 139 -5.12 -4.21 12.31
C ILE A 139 -5.63 -2.94 11.62
N SER A 140 -4.94 -2.48 10.58
CA SER A 140 -5.30 -1.27 9.83
C SER A 140 -6.69 -1.37 9.20
N ILE A 141 -7.06 -2.54 8.68
CA ILE A 141 -8.39 -2.81 8.12
C ILE A 141 -9.47 -2.78 9.19
N LEU A 142 -9.19 -3.23 10.41
CA LEU A 142 -10.16 -3.21 11.50
C LEU A 142 -10.39 -1.82 12.08
N VAL A 143 -9.34 -0.99 12.16
CA VAL A 143 -9.43 0.36 12.74
C VAL A 143 -10.29 1.29 11.89
N ILE A 144 -10.19 1.23 10.56
CA ILE A 144 -10.89 2.18 9.68
C ILE A 144 -12.44 2.13 9.82
N PRO A 145 -13.10 0.95 9.79
CA PRO A 145 -14.53 0.84 10.05
C PRO A 145 -14.95 1.38 11.43
N VAL A 146 -14.13 1.17 12.46
CA VAL A 146 -14.38 1.70 13.81
C VAL A 146 -14.38 3.23 13.80
N LEU A 147 -13.43 3.85 13.10
CA LEU A 147 -13.41 5.32 12.94
C LEU A 147 -14.63 5.83 12.15
N LEU A 148 -15.02 5.13 11.08
CA LEU A 148 -16.22 5.49 10.30
C LEU A 148 -17.50 5.40 11.13
N TYR A 149 -17.64 4.38 11.96
CA TYR A 149 -18.77 4.24 12.88
C TYR A 149 -18.83 5.40 13.89
N ARG A 150 -17.68 5.81 14.43
CA ARG A 150 -17.59 6.96 15.34
C ARG A 150 -18.08 8.26 14.69
N PHE A 151 -17.67 8.53 13.46
CA PHE A 151 -18.12 9.72 12.73
C PHE A 151 -19.63 9.71 12.47
N HIS A 152 -20.21 8.54 12.16
CA HIS A 152 -21.66 8.41 12.00
C HIS A 152 -22.41 8.83 13.28
N ARG A 153 -21.92 8.41 14.46
CA ARG A 153 -22.53 8.76 15.75
C ARG A 153 -22.41 10.25 16.09
N ASN A 154 -21.28 10.87 15.76
CA ASN A 154 -21.01 12.26 16.15
C ASN A 154 -21.62 13.32 15.22
N LYS A 155 -22.16 12.94 14.06
CA LYS A 155 -22.74 13.87 13.06
C LYS A 155 -23.93 14.72 13.58
N ILE A 156 -24.54 14.35 14.69
CA ILE A 156 -25.81 14.92 15.16
C ILE A 156 -25.64 16.31 15.82
N HIS A 157 -24.43 16.70 16.27
CA HIS A 157 -24.26 17.89 17.15
C HIS A 157 -23.17 18.89 16.73
N VAL A 158 -22.80 19.02 15.45
CA VAL A 158 -21.57 19.75 15.06
C VAL A 158 -21.81 20.97 14.16
N ASN A 159 -20.98 22.00 14.38
CA ASN A 159 -20.91 23.27 13.63
C ASN A 159 -20.58 23.05 12.15
N LEU A 160 -20.87 24.06 11.30
CA LEU A 160 -20.70 23.95 9.84
C LEU A 160 -19.25 23.62 9.41
N SER A 161 -18.24 24.24 10.03
CA SER A 161 -16.82 24.00 9.76
C SER A 161 -16.41 22.57 10.11
N ASP A 162 -16.85 22.08 11.27
CA ASP A 162 -16.58 20.71 11.71
C ASP A 162 -17.24 19.68 10.79
N ARG A 163 -18.43 19.96 10.26
CA ARG A 163 -19.11 19.08 9.28
C ARG A 163 -18.32 18.94 7.98
N TYR A 164 -17.68 20.01 7.51
CA TYR A 164 -16.81 19.95 6.33
C TYR A 164 -15.61 19.03 6.60
N GLN A 165 -14.87 19.26 7.70
CA GLN A 165 -13.72 18.45 8.10
C GLN A 165 -14.10 16.96 8.30
N ILE A 166 -15.23 16.69 8.96
CA ILE A 166 -15.74 15.33 9.15
C ILE A 166 -16.02 14.66 7.81
N THR A 167 -16.63 15.36 6.86
CA THR A 167 -16.97 14.81 5.55
C THR A 167 -15.71 14.49 4.74
N GLU A 168 -14.73 15.37 4.75
CA GLU A 168 -13.42 15.15 4.12
C GLU A 168 -12.71 13.92 4.73
N ASN A 169 -12.67 13.83 6.06
CA ASN A 169 -12.09 12.70 6.77
C ASN A 169 -12.80 11.37 6.46
N ILE A 170 -14.14 11.36 6.37
CA ILE A 170 -14.91 10.15 5.98
C ILE A 170 -14.56 9.72 4.55
N ASN A 171 -14.49 10.65 3.61
CA ASN A 171 -14.17 10.34 2.21
C ASN A 171 -12.74 9.82 2.06
N SER A 172 -11.80 10.41 2.82
CA SER A 172 -10.42 9.93 2.93
C SER A 172 -10.36 8.51 3.51
N LEU A 173 -11.03 8.25 4.64
CA LEU A 173 -11.10 6.92 5.28
C LEU A 173 -11.72 5.86 4.36
N ARG A 174 -12.79 6.17 3.62
CA ARG A 174 -13.39 5.24 2.64
C ARG A 174 -12.45 4.89 1.49
N THR A 175 -11.61 5.84 1.09
CA THR A 175 -10.61 5.60 0.03
C THR A 175 -9.48 4.72 0.56
N LEU A 176 -9.00 5.01 1.77
CA LEU A 176 -8.00 4.19 2.46
C LEU A 176 -8.50 2.78 2.75
N LEU A 177 -9.77 2.61 3.16
CA LEU A 177 -10.37 1.29 3.38
C LEU A 177 -10.28 0.43 2.12
N ARG A 178 -10.78 0.95 0.99
CA ARG A 178 -10.73 0.22 -0.29
C ARG A 178 -9.30 -0.13 -0.68
N MET A 179 -8.38 0.83 -0.57
CA MET A 179 -6.96 0.64 -0.84
C MET A 179 -6.34 -0.48 0.00
N PHE A 180 -6.55 -0.45 1.32
CA PHE A 180 -6.00 -1.46 2.23
C PHE A 180 -6.66 -2.82 2.08
N THR A 181 -7.96 -2.90 1.80
CA THR A 181 -8.63 -4.17 1.47
C THR A 181 -8.01 -4.84 0.25
N PHE A 182 -7.78 -4.10 -0.84
CA PHE A 182 -7.11 -4.66 -2.03
C PHE A 182 -5.68 -5.10 -1.73
N HIS A 183 -4.91 -4.26 -1.03
CA HIS A 183 -3.53 -4.58 -0.65
C HIS A 183 -3.45 -5.84 0.23
N SER A 184 -4.33 -5.96 1.22
CA SER A 184 -4.41 -7.12 2.11
C SER A 184 -4.88 -8.38 1.39
N LEU A 185 -5.82 -8.27 0.45
CA LEU A 185 -6.25 -9.41 -0.38
C LEU A 185 -5.07 -9.97 -1.20
N PHE A 186 -4.37 -9.11 -1.96
CA PHE A 186 -3.21 -9.54 -2.75
C PHE A 186 -2.08 -10.10 -1.87
N ARG A 187 -1.90 -9.53 -0.69
CA ARG A 187 -0.94 -10.04 0.29
C ARG A 187 -1.33 -11.40 0.86
N GLY A 188 -2.60 -11.57 1.21
CA GLY A 188 -3.12 -12.84 1.72
C GLY A 188 -2.92 -13.95 0.71
N LEU A 189 -3.25 -13.71 -0.56
CA LEU A 189 -2.97 -14.63 -1.66
C LEU A 189 -1.48 -14.98 -1.77
N HIS A 190 -0.60 -13.98 -1.67
CA HIS A 190 0.84 -14.20 -1.69
C HIS A 190 1.33 -15.02 -0.49
N LEU A 191 0.82 -14.74 0.72
CA LEU A 191 1.17 -15.46 1.94
C LEU A 191 0.74 -16.93 1.83
N VAL A 192 -0.48 -17.19 1.36
CA VAL A 192 -0.98 -18.54 1.10
C VAL A 192 -0.08 -19.28 0.12
N ALA A 193 0.34 -18.64 -0.97
CA ALA A 193 1.24 -19.25 -1.95
C ALA A 193 2.61 -19.59 -1.34
N VAL A 194 3.17 -18.71 -0.51
CA VAL A 194 4.43 -18.95 0.20
C VAL A 194 4.27 -20.10 1.23
N SER A 195 3.19 -20.09 1.99
CA SER A 195 2.88 -21.15 2.96
C SER A 195 2.70 -22.51 2.29
N MET A 196 1.99 -22.58 1.16
CA MET A 196 1.87 -23.81 0.37
C MET A 196 3.23 -24.29 -0.14
N PHE A 197 4.07 -23.39 -0.65
CA PHE A 197 5.41 -23.75 -1.12
C PHE A 197 6.25 -24.45 -0.03
N PHE A 198 6.22 -23.93 1.20
CA PHE A 198 6.92 -24.54 2.33
C PHE A 198 6.22 -25.80 2.86
N ALA A 199 4.89 -25.82 2.96
CA ALA A 199 4.12 -26.96 3.45
C ALA A 199 4.31 -28.21 2.59
N PHE A 200 4.34 -28.04 1.26
CA PHE A 200 4.57 -29.12 0.30
C PHE A 200 6.05 -29.41 0.03
N ARG A 201 6.98 -28.74 0.73
CA ARG A 201 8.44 -28.87 0.55
C ARG A 201 8.85 -28.82 -0.92
N LEU A 202 8.24 -27.91 -1.69
CA LEU A 202 8.51 -27.80 -3.11
C LEU A 202 9.98 -27.42 -3.32
N LYS A 203 10.69 -28.18 -4.18
CA LYS A 203 12.10 -27.89 -4.50
C LYS A 203 12.22 -26.54 -5.22
N SER A 204 13.34 -25.85 -5.02
CA SER A 204 13.64 -24.62 -5.77
C SER A 204 13.86 -24.96 -7.24
N SER A 205 12.80 -24.83 -8.04
CA SER A 205 12.79 -25.03 -9.49
C SER A 205 12.33 -23.75 -10.17
N VAL A 206 12.64 -23.58 -11.45
CA VAL A 206 12.18 -22.43 -12.24
C VAL A 206 10.65 -22.33 -12.25
N GLY A 207 9.94 -23.46 -12.32
CA GLY A 207 8.47 -23.48 -12.26
C GLY A 207 7.93 -22.94 -10.93
N ASN A 208 8.54 -23.35 -9.80
CA ASN A 208 8.12 -22.88 -8.49
C ASN A 208 8.54 -21.42 -8.23
N ALA A 209 9.64 -20.96 -8.83
CA ALA A 209 10.03 -19.56 -8.83
C ALA A 209 9.00 -18.70 -9.60
N ILE A 210 8.57 -19.15 -10.79
CA ILE A 210 7.52 -18.48 -11.57
C ILE A 210 6.21 -18.46 -10.80
N TYR A 211 5.83 -19.54 -10.12
CA TYR A 211 4.65 -19.58 -9.25
C TYR A 211 4.72 -18.52 -8.14
N LEU A 212 5.83 -18.47 -7.39
CA LEU A 212 6.02 -17.51 -6.30
C LEU A 212 6.11 -16.07 -6.80
N GLU A 213 6.71 -15.82 -7.97
CA GLU A 213 6.75 -14.51 -8.64
C GLU A 213 5.38 -14.07 -9.15
N GLY A 214 4.66 -14.95 -9.83
CA GLY A 214 3.31 -14.70 -10.33
C GLY A 214 2.30 -14.45 -9.20
N ALA A 215 2.46 -15.14 -8.07
CA ALA A 215 1.62 -14.92 -6.88
C ALA A 215 1.90 -13.57 -6.18
N GLN A 216 3.03 -12.92 -6.47
CA GLN A 216 3.34 -11.61 -5.90
C GLN A 216 2.73 -10.51 -6.77
N LEU A 217 1.42 -10.27 -6.60
CA LEU A 217 0.65 -9.26 -7.34
C LEU A 217 0.87 -7.81 -6.83
N THR A 218 1.74 -7.61 -5.83
CA THR A 218 2.05 -6.30 -5.24
C THR A 218 2.53 -5.24 -6.27
N PRO A 219 3.32 -5.58 -7.32
CA PRO A 219 3.67 -4.62 -8.37
C PRO A 219 2.47 -4.14 -9.19
N LEU A 220 1.45 -4.99 -9.40
CA LEU A 220 0.22 -4.59 -10.09
C LEU A 220 -0.59 -3.61 -9.25
N TYR A 221 -0.69 -3.83 -7.94
CA TYR A 221 -1.28 -2.87 -7.02
C TYR A 221 -0.54 -1.52 -7.03
N ALA A 222 0.80 -1.54 -7.09
CA ALA A 222 1.58 -0.32 -7.22
C ALA A 222 1.26 0.46 -8.50
N LEU A 223 0.92 -0.23 -9.60
CA LEU A 223 0.51 0.37 -10.88
C LEU A 223 -0.92 0.90 -10.88
N THR A 224 -1.86 0.23 -10.19
CA THR A 224 -3.26 0.66 -10.18
C THR A 224 -3.52 1.82 -9.23
N LEU A 225 -2.68 2.01 -8.20
CA LEU A 225 -2.90 3.07 -7.21
C LEU A 225 -2.96 4.50 -7.78
N PRO A 226 -2.01 4.96 -8.62
CA PRO A 226 -2.03 6.31 -9.16
C PRO A 226 -3.23 6.53 -10.08
N ILE A 227 -3.60 5.49 -10.84
CA ILE A 227 -4.79 5.51 -11.70
C ILE A 227 -6.05 5.67 -10.84
N ALA A 228 -6.15 4.90 -9.75
CA ALA A 228 -7.27 5.00 -8.81
C ALA A 228 -7.34 6.38 -8.13
N ILE A 229 -6.20 6.95 -7.72
CA ILE A 229 -6.13 8.29 -7.10
C ILE A 229 -6.59 9.36 -8.10
N VAL A 230 -5.99 9.40 -9.29
CA VAL A 230 -6.33 10.39 -10.33
C VAL A 230 -7.81 10.26 -10.75
N TRP A 231 -8.30 9.03 -10.89
CA TRP A 231 -9.70 8.80 -11.23
C TRP A 231 -10.65 9.27 -10.11
N THR A 232 -10.29 9.03 -8.85
CA THR A 232 -11.05 9.50 -7.69
C THR A 232 -11.03 11.02 -7.59
N GLU A 233 -9.88 11.67 -7.75
CA GLU A 233 -9.77 13.13 -7.76
C GLU A 233 -10.60 13.75 -8.89
N LYS A 234 -10.52 13.18 -10.10
CA LYS A 234 -11.31 13.64 -11.24
C LYS A 234 -12.81 13.47 -11.01
N HIS A 235 -13.22 12.35 -10.42
CA HIS A 235 -14.61 12.09 -10.09
C HIS A 235 -15.12 13.09 -9.04
N VAL A 236 -14.39 13.27 -7.93
CA VAL A 236 -14.74 14.23 -6.88
C VAL A 236 -14.82 15.65 -7.42
N ARG A 237 -13.85 16.08 -8.22
CA ARG A 237 -13.84 17.42 -8.83
C ARG A 237 -15.02 17.62 -9.77
N LYS A 238 -15.37 16.60 -10.58
CA LYS A 238 -16.54 16.66 -11.47
C LYS A 238 -17.83 16.75 -10.68
N THR A 239 -18.01 15.93 -9.64
CA THR A 239 -19.20 15.97 -8.78
C THR A 239 -19.31 17.31 -8.04
N ALA A 240 -18.20 17.85 -7.54
CA ALA A 240 -18.18 19.16 -6.89
C ALA A 240 -18.59 20.28 -7.88
N GLN A 241 -18.09 20.24 -9.11
CA GLN A 241 -18.43 21.22 -10.15
C GLN A 241 -19.90 21.10 -10.59
N GLU A 242 -20.43 19.88 -10.74
CA GLU A 242 -21.84 19.65 -11.04
C GLU A 242 -22.76 20.13 -9.91
N ASN A 243 -22.38 19.90 -8.65
CA ASN A 243 -23.13 20.37 -7.49
C ASN A 243 -23.08 21.90 -7.38
N CYS A 244 -21.94 22.55 -7.61
CA CYS A 244 -21.85 24.02 -7.67
C CYS A 244 -22.72 24.59 -8.79
N ARG A 245 -22.70 23.98 -9.97
CA ARG A 245 -23.53 24.45 -11.10
C ARG A 245 -25.02 24.37 -10.76
N LYS A 246 -25.47 23.23 -10.21
CA LYS A 246 -26.85 23.06 -9.74
C LYS A 246 -27.21 24.07 -8.65
N ALA A 247 -26.31 24.34 -7.71
CA ALA A 247 -26.53 25.34 -6.67
C ALA A 247 -26.65 26.78 -7.22
N MET A 248 -25.92 27.11 -8.29
CA MET A 248 -26.03 28.41 -8.97
C MET A 248 -27.30 28.54 -9.82
N GLU A 249 -27.87 27.43 -10.29
CA GLU A 249 -29.14 27.39 -11.03
C GLU A 249 -30.36 27.55 -10.10
N LEU A 250 -30.20 27.30 -8.79
CA LEU A 250 -31.25 27.40 -7.78
C LEU A 250 -31.28 28.79 -7.13
N LYS A 251 -32.47 29.31 -6.80
CA LYS A 251 -32.64 30.62 -6.13
C LYS A 251 -33.19 30.46 -4.70
N GLY A 252 -32.71 31.30 -3.78
CA GLY A 252 -33.27 31.42 -2.42
C GLY A 252 -33.11 30.16 -1.55
N SER A 253 -34.16 29.79 -0.82
CA SER A 253 -34.18 28.65 0.12
C SER A 253 -33.96 27.29 -0.54
N GLU A 254 -34.15 27.19 -1.86
CA GLU A 254 -34.02 25.96 -2.64
C GLU A 254 -32.54 25.57 -2.86
N ALA A 255 -31.66 26.56 -3.05
CA ALA A 255 -30.21 26.35 -3.13
C ALA A 255 -29.63 25.87 -1.78
N ALA A 256 -30.12 26.44 -0.68
CA ALA A 256 -29.73 26.03 0.67
C ALA A 256 -30.18 24.58 0.96
N ASN A 257 -31.44 24.23 0.65
CA ASN A 257 -31.94 22.86 0.83
C ASN A 257 -31.25 21.84 -0.08
N HIS A 258 -30.91 22.20 -1.32
CA HIS A 258 -30.15 21.30 -2.20
C HIS A 258 -28.73 21.07 -1.68
N TYR A 259 -28.09 22.09 -1.10
CA TYR A 259 -26.79 21.92 -0.45
C TYR A 259 -26.88 20.93 0.72
N PHE A 260 -27.87 21.06 1.62
CA PHE A 260 -28.02 20.17 2.77
C PHE A 260 -28.46 18.73 2.40
N THR A 261 -29.33 18.57 1.42
CA THR A 261 -29.82 17.23 0.97
C THR A 261 -28.74 16.37 0.30
N ILE A 262 -27.73 16.97 -0.34
CA ILE A 262 -26.56 16.24 -0.85
C ILE A 262 -25.76 15.58 0.28
N PHE A 263 -25.74 16.19 1.48
CA PHE A 263 -25.00 15.69 2.64
C PHE A 263 -25.82 14.76 3.55
N GLU A 264 -27.15 14.77 3.44
CA GLU A 264 -28.05 13.92 4.22
C GLU A 264 -28.33 12.55 3.60
N ARG A 265 -28.18 12.37 2.27
CA ARG A 265 -28.35 11.04 1.69
C ARG A 265 -27.32 10.07 2.25
N PRO A 266 -27.74 8.99 2.94
CA PRO A 266 -26.85 7.87 3.19
C PRO A 266 -26.40 7.39 1.81
N ALA A 267 -25.11 7.11 1.64
CA ALA A 267 -24.62 6.38 0.48
C ALA A 267 -25.34 5.03 0.46
N GLY A 268 -26.43 4.96 -0.28
CA GLY A 268 -27.38 3.86 -0.24
C GLY A 268 -27.98 3.66 -1.61
N LYS A 269 -27.66 2.50 -2.17
CA LYS A 269 -28.32 1.80 -3.27
C LYS A 269 -28.06 2.35 -4.68
N ASN A 270 -27.04 1.79 -5.30
CA ASN A 270 -27.13 1.41 -6.73
C ASN A 270 -27.31 -0.13 -6.67
N ALA A 271 -28.46 -0.70 -7.05
CA ALA A 271 -28.93 -0.85 -8.44
C ALA A 271 -27.86 -1.50 -9.30
#